data_AF-R7YCI6-F1
#
_entry.id   AF-R7YCI6-F1
#
_cell.length_a   1.000
_cell.length_b   1.000
_cell.length_c   1.000
_cell.angle_alpha   90.00
_cell.angle_beta   90.00
_cell.angle_gamma   90.00
#
_symmetry.space_group_name_H-M   'P 1'
#
loop_
_entity.id
_entity.type
_entity.pdbx_description
1 polymer ?
#
loop_
_entity_poly.entity_id
_entity_poly.type
_entity_poly.pdbx_seq_one_letter_code
_entity_poly.pdbx_strand_id
1 'polypeptide(L)'
;MSWLQVVPPNLDVRAELGMCLNYVQRAYGVGWAGSYALDGWNRNHVNHADRNIPGGVYVPVWFDGYWSGIRYGHVVIYKDGVCYSSPWSAVSAAAGRHDTLGSIADVERIYRMTYLGWSEDMNGQRVIEEEWEEEILRPSEAEIIDTFEMYLLQKPRNREQIEYYLNQDVRVLYRDVLGATKPTADEVNKRFSEFLPGTSDPNRIAYYTTRTAKQLYGDIAGSLRRQLDEARKPHGYEEVKEVLYRRNKEVI
;
A
#
# COMPACT_ATOMS: atom_id res chain seq x y z
N MET A 1 10.54 2.64 -3.00
CA MET A 1 9.06 2.57 -2.96
C MET A 1 8.56 3.36 -4.14
N SER A 2 8.00 2.67 -5.13
CA SER A 2 7.28 3.29 -6.23
C SER A 2 5.80 3.43 -5.84
N TRP A 3 5.10 4.30 -6.54
CA TRP A 3 3.69 4.60 -6.29
C TRP A 3 2.90 4.41 -7.58
N LEU A 4 1.74 3.77 -7.47
CA LEU A 4 0.80 3.61 -8.57
C LEU A 4 -0.31 4.66 -8.47
N GLN A 5 -0.66 5.27 -9.60
CA GLN A 5 -1.89 6.05 -9.70
C GLN A 5 -3.09 5.10 -9.85
N VAL A 6 -3.94 5.05 -8.83
CA VAL A 6 -5.20 4.28 -8.87
C VAL A 6 -6.28 5.04 -9.64
N VAL A 7 -6.40 6.35 -9.37
CA VAL A 7 -7.37 7.23 -10.03
C VAL A 7 -6.65 8.44 -10.62
N PRO A 8 -6.42 8.49 -11.94
CA PRO A 8 -5.84 9.66 -12.57
C PRO A 8 -6.87 10.80 -12.57
N PRO A 9 -6.48 12.03 -12.16
CA PRO A 9 -7.41 13.15 -12.20
C PRO A 9 -7.63 13.62 -13.64
N ASN A 10 -8.87 13.95 -13.98
CA ASN A 10 -9.20 14.72 -15.18
C ASN A 10 -9.02 16.22 -14.88
N LEU A 11 -7.88 16.79 -15.27
CA LEU A 11 -7.55 18.20 -15.00
C LEU A 11 -8.41 19.19 -15.80
N ASP A 12 -9.07 18.75 -16.87
CA ASP A 12 -9.88 19.58 -17.77
C ASP A 12 -11.32 19.80 -17.26
N VAL A 13 -11.65 19.30 -16.07
CA VAL A 13 -12.93 19.61 -15.45
C VAL A 13 -13.05 21.11 -15.18
N ARG A 14 -14.26 21.65 -15.37
CA ARG A 14 -14.56 23.06 -15.10
C ARG A 14 -14.17 23.42 -13.67
N ALA A 15 -13.36 24.46 -13.53
CA ALA A 15 -12.95 25.00 -12.25
C ALA A 15 -13.57 26.39 -12.03
N GLU A 16 -13.96 26.68 -10.80
CA GLU A 16 -14.64 27.93 -10.44
C GLU A 16 -13.90 28.63 -9.30
N LEU A 17 -13.88 29.96 -9.33
CA LEU A 17 -13.18 30.78 -8.33
C LEU A 17 -13.72 30.47 -6.93
N GLY A 18 -12.81 30.18 -6.00
CA GLY A 18 -13.17 29.85 -4.61
C GLY A 18 -13.70 28.42 -4.41
N MET A 19 -13.80 27.62 -5.47
CA MET A 19 -14.34 26.25 -5.42
C MET A 19 -13.23 25.20 -5.50
N CYS A 20 -12.17 25.37 -4.69
CA CYS A 20 -10.97 24.52 -4.71
C CYS A 20 -11.27 23.06 -4.40
N LEU A 21 -12.05 22.80 -3.34
CA LEU A 21 -12.48 21.45 -3.03
C LEU A 21 -13.26 20.86 -4.20
N ASN A 22 -14.27 21.56 -4.70
CA ASN A 22 -15.12 21.10 -5.82
C ASN A 22 -14.31 20.70 -7.06
N TYR A 23 -13.32 21.51 -7.44
CA TYR A 23 -12.43 21.20 -8.54
C TYR A 23 -11.70 19.87 -8.33
N VAL A 24 -11.07 19.67 -7.17
CA VAL A 24 -10.31 18.45 -6.86
C VAL A 24 -11.21 17.22 -6.83
N GLN A 25 -12.39 17.29 -6.18
CA GLN A 25 -13.31 16.14 -6.14
C GLN A 25 -13.82 15.78 -7.54
N ARG A 26 -14.12 16.78 -8.39
CA ARG A 26 -14.55 16.53 -9.77
C ARG A 26 -13.43 15.95 -10.63
N ALA A 27 -12.20 16.42 -10.44
CA ALA A 27 -11.06 15.94 -11.20
C ALA A 27 -10.81 14.45 -10.91
N TYR A 28 -10.87 14.04 -9.64
CA TYR A 28 -10.77 12.62 -9.26
C TYR A 28 -12.08 11.83 -9.44
N GLY A 29 -13.17 12.48 -9.86
CA GLY A 29 -14.47 11.83 -10.04
C GLY A 29 -15.09 11.27 -8.76
N VAL A 30 -14.74 11.83 -7.59
CA VAL A 30 -15.22 11.35 -6.29
C VAL A 30 -16.51 12.08 -5.86
N GLY A 31 -17.27 11.43 -4.97
CA GLY A 31 -18.46 12.02 -4.35
C GLY A 31 -18.17 13.24 -3.48
N TRP A 32 -19.22 13.85 -2.92
CA TRP A 32 -19.11 15.02 -2.06
C TRP A 32 -18.19 14.75 -0.85
N ALA A 33 -17.13 15.55 -0.75
CA ALA A 33 -16.08 15.44 0.26
C ALA A 33 -16.11 16.56 1.30
N GLY A 34 -17.13 17.43 1.30
CA GLY A 34 -17.22 18.55 2.24
C GLY A 34 -17.67 19.86 1.61
N SER A 35 -17.88 20.88 2.45
CA SER A 35 -18.27 22.22 2.01
C SER A 35 -17.06 23.10 1.67
N TYR A 36 -15.89 22.81 2.25
CA TYR A 36 -14.63 23.53 2.02
C TYR A 36 -13.42 22.62 2.24
N ALA A 37 -12.22 23.07 1.86
CA ALA A 37 -11.03 22.21 1.81
C ALA A 37 -10.70 21.52 3.14
N LEU A 38 -10.81 22.21 4.27
CA LEU A 38 -10.57 21.58 5.58
C LEU A 38 -11.58 20.48 5.94
N ASP A 39 -12.82 20.52 5.44
CA ASP A 39 -13.75 19.39 5.60
C ASP A 39 -13.23 18.16 4.83
N GLY A 40 -12.70 18.37 3.63
CA GLY A 40 -12.10 17.32 2.81
C GLY A 40 -10.91 16.66 3.51
N TRP A 41 -9.98 17.47 4.03
CA TRP A 41 -8.86 16.98 4.83
C TRP A 41 -9.32 16.08 5.98
N ASN A 42 -10.33 16.52 6.74
CA ASN A 42 -10.85 15.77 7.90
C ASN A 42 -11.62 14.50 7.52
N ARG A 43 -12.03 14.36 6.26
CA ARG A 43 -12.77 13.19 5.75
C ARG A 43 -11.89 12.16 5.07
N ASN A 44 -10.66 12.50 4.71
CA ASN A 44 -9.72 11.54 4.17
C ASN A 44 -9.32 10.52 5.24
N HIS A 45 -8.93 9.33 4.80
CA HIS A 45 -8.50 8.25 5.68
C HIS A 45 -6.99 8.23 5.90
N VAL A 46 -6.21 8.70 4.92
CA VAL A 46 -4.74 8.62 4.91
C VAL A 46 -4.17 9.97 4.49
N ASN A 47 -3.80 10.75 5.51
CA ASN A 47 -3.20 12.06 5.41
C ASN A 47 -1.77 12.04 5.94
N HIS A 48 -0.90 12.84 5.33
CA HIS A 48 0.49 13.00 5.69
C HIS A 48 0.80 14.47 5.92
N ALA A 49 1.31 14.81 7.09
CA ALA A 49 1.68 16.19 7.44
C ALA A 49 3.09 16.57 6.96
N ASP A 50 3.90 15.59 6.54
CA ASP A 50 5.23 15.83 6.00
C ASP A 50 5.19 16.30 4.53
N ARG A 51 6.35 16.64 3.97
CA ARG A 51 6.51 17.02 2.56
C ARG A 51 7.10 15.89 1.70
N ASN A 52 7.06 14.64 2.16
CA ASN A 52 7.55 13.46 1.45
C ASN A 52 6.52 13.01 0.40
N ILE A 53 6.15 13.92 -0.49
CA ILE A 53 5.12 13.69 -1.49
C ILE A 53 5.68 12.76 -2.57
N PRO A 54 4.98 11.66 -2.92
CA PRO A 54 5.47 10.71 -3.91
C PRO A 54 5.61 11.35 -5.30
N GLY A 55 6.73 11.06 -5.96
CA GLY A 55 6.97 11.46 -7.35
C GLY A 55 6.23 10.55 -8.33
N GLY A 56 5.94 11.07 -9.53
CA GLY A 56 5.34 10.30 -10.62
C GLY A 56 3.81 10.14 -10.56
N VAL A 57 3.18 10.54 -9.45
CA VAL A 57 1.72 10.43 -9.25
C VAL A 57 1.08 11.78 -8.88
N TYR A 58 -0.22 11.90 -9.11
CA TYR A 58 -1.04 13.03 -8.71
C TYR A 58 -1.66 12.79 -7.33
N VAL A 59 -1.47 13.73 -6.41
CA VAL A 59 -2.06 13.69 -5.06
C VAL A 59 -2.77 15.00 -4.68
N PRO A 60 -3.83 14.97 -3.86
CA PRO A 60 -4.34 16.16 -3.21
C PRO A 60 -3.34 16.72 -2.19
N VAL A 61 -3.11 18.02 -2.26
CA VAL A 61 -2.30 18.78 -1.29
C VAL A 61 -3.17 19.85 -0.65
N TRP A 62 -3.12 19.92 0.67
CA TRP A 62 -4.03 20.66 1.52
C TRP A 62 -3.31 21.79 2.24
N PHE A 63 -4.04 22.87 2.48
CA PHE A 63 -3.56 24.06 3.14
C PHE A 63 -4.56 24.54 4.18
N ASP A 64 -4.04 25.04 5.29
CA ASP A 64 -4.81 25.70 6.33
C ASP A 64 -4.69 27.22 6.19
N GLY A 65 -5.83 27.90 6.29
CA GLY A 65 -5.87 29.36 6.20
C GLY A 65 -7.27 29.91 6.07
N TYR A 66 -7.32 31.24 5.98
CA TYR A 66 -8.54 32.03 5.99
C TYR A 66 -8.79 32.68 4.64
N TRP A 67 -10.03 32.66 4.20
CA TRP A 67 -10.51 33.44 3.06
C TRP A 67 -11.74 34.23 3.48
N SER A 68 -11.70 35.56 3.28
CA SER A 68 -12.74 36.49 3.74
C SER A 68 -13.14 36.34 5.22
N GLY A 69 -12.16 36.05 6.08
CA GLY A 69 -12.36 35.89 7.53
C GLY A 69 -12.87 34.51 7.98
N ILE A 70 -13.13 33.58 7.05
CA ILE A 70 -13.58 32.22 7.35
C ILE A 70 -12.43 31.24 7.06
N ARG A 71 -12.19 30.30 7.98
CA ARG A 71 -11.13 29.29 7.87
C ARG A 71 -11.53 28.16 6.90
N TYR A 72 -11.62 28.47 5.61
CA TYR A 72 -11.99 27.51 4.57
C TYR A 72 -10.84 26.55 4.20
N GLY A 73 -9.58 26.96 4.40
CA GLY A 73 -8.41 26.30 3.86
C GLY A 73 -8.37 26.32 2.32
N HIS A 74 -7.45 25.55 1.75
CA HIS A 74 -7.32 25.38 0.30
C HIS A 74 -6.84 23.98 -0.05
N VAL A 75 -7.16 23.51 -1.26
CA VAL A 75 -6.68 22.21 -1.77
C VAL A 75 -6.34 22.34 -3.25
N VAL A 76 -5.27 21.67 -3.65
CA VAL A 76 -4.81 21.58 -5.04
C VAL A 76 -4.51 20.12 -5.40
N ILE A 77 -4.41 19.83 -6.69
CA ILE A 77 -3.80 18.59 -7.16
C ILE A 77 -2.32 18.89 -7.37
N TYR A 78 -1.44 18.05 -6.86
CA TYR A 78 0.01 18.19 -7.01
C TYR A 78 0.59 17.02 -7.80
N LYS A 79 1.55 17.31 -8.68
CA LYS A 79 2.44 16.30 -9.28
C LYS A 79 3.79 16.92 -9.62
N ASP A 80 4.87 16.30 -9.16
CA ASP A 80 6.26 16.59 -9.55
C ASP A 80 6.61 18.10 -9.53
N GLY A 81 6.20 18.80 -8.48
CA GLY A 81 6.47 20.23 -8.29
C GLY A 81 5.37 21.16 -8.81
N VAL A 82 4.41 20.65 -9.58
CA VAL A 82 3.33 21.46 -10.18
C VAL A 82 2.04 21.32 -9.39
N CYS A 83 1.36 22.45 -9.13
CA CYS A 83 0.07 22.49 -8.46
C CYS A 83 -1.04 22.96 -9.43
N TYR A 84 -2.13 22.20 -9.51
CA TYR A 84 -3.34 22.54 -10.25
C TYR A 84 -4.43 22.98 -9.27
N SER A 85 -4.80 24.25 -9.35
CA SER A 85 -5.69 24.90 -8.39
C SER A 85 -6.93 25.42 -9.07
N SER A 86 -8.06 25.47 -8.36
CA SER A 86 -9.18 26.31 -8.81
C SER A 86 -8.70 27.74 -9.08
N PRO A 87 -9.25 28.42 -10.09
CA PRO A 87 -8.69 29.68 -10.56
C PRO A 87 -8.64 30.72 -9.45
N TRP A 88 -7.53 31.45 -9.39
CA TRP A 88 -7.37 32.71 -8.67
C TRP A 88 -7.33 33.89 -9.65
N SER A 89 -6.86 33.66 -10.89
CA SER A 89 -6.77 34.68 -11.92
C SER A 89 -8.12 34.93 -12.60
N ALA A 90 -8.39 36.20 -12.94
CA ALA A 90 -9.63 36.57 -13.64
C ALA A 90 -9.76 35.89 -15.00
N VAL A 91 -8.64 35.64 -15.69
CA VAL A 91 -8.61 34.99 -17.00
C VAL A 91 -9.03 33.53 -16.90
N SER A 92 -8.44 32.77 -15.98
CA SER A 92 -8.80 31.35 -15.79
C SER A 92 -10.21 31.21 -15.23
N ALA A 93 -10.63 32.09 -14.33
CA ALA A 93 -12.00 32.13 -13.82
C ALA A 93 -13.03 32.38 -14.94
N ALA A 94 -12.79 33.36 -15.82
CA ALA A 94 -13.68 33.65 -16.95
C ALA A 94 -13.76 32.48 -17.96
N ALA A 95 -12.67 31.73 -18.11
CA ALA A 95 -12.62 30.56 -18.98
C ALA A 95 -13.12 29.26 -18.31
N GLY A 96 -13.43 29.29 -17.01
CA GLY A 96 -13.79 28.09 -16.24
C GLY A 96 -12.67 27.05 -16.14
N ARG A 97 -11.41 27.51 -16.17
CA ARG A 97 -10.20 26.66 -16.16
C ARG A 97 -9.46 26.78 -14.83
N HIS A 98 -8.71 25.74 -14.48
CA HIS A 98 -7.81 25.76 -13.33
C HIS A 98 -6.58 26.63 -13.62
N ASP A 99 -5.93 27.12 -12.56
CA ASP A 99 -4.60 27.72 -12.66
C ASP A 99 -3.53 26.65 -12.43
N THR A 100 -2.42 26.75 -13.17
CA THR A 100 -1.22 25.94 -12.95
C THR A 100 -0.19 26.80 -12.22
N LEU A 101 0.22 26.35 -11.04
CA LEU A 101 1.16 27.03 -10.15
C LEU A 101 2.44 26.19 -10.06
N GLY A 102 3.59 26.87 -10.04
CA GLY A 102 4.91 26.23 -10.19
C GLY A 102 5.45 25.53 -8.95
N SER A 103 4.80 25.68 -7.79
CA SER A 103 5.21 25.05 -6.53
C SER A 103 4.15 25.14 -5.45
N ILE A 104 4.28 24.32 -4.41
CA ILE A 104 3.50 24.47 -3.16
C ILE A 104 3.74 25.84 -2.52
N ALA A 105 4.98 26.35 -2.56
CA ALA A 105 5.31 27.67 -2.02
C ALA A 105 4.59 28.81 -2.75
N ASP A 106 4.32 28.67 -4.05
CA ASP A 106 3.48 29.61 -4.78
C ASP A 106 2.03 29.60 -4.29
N VAL A 107 1.49 28.42 -3.98
CA VAL A 107 0.15 28.30 -3.39
C VAL A 107 0.12 29.01 -2.02
N GLU A 108 1.10 28.73 -1.16
CA GLU A 108 1.20 29.35 0.17
C GLU A 108 1.26 30.88 0.07
N ARG A 109 2.04 31.40 -0.89
CA ARG A 109 2.19 32.85 -1.13
C ARG A 109 0.94 33.50 -1.72
N ILE A 110 0.33 32.89 -2.74
CA ILE A 110 -0.82 33.47 -3.47
C ILE A 110 -2.05 33.50 -2.56
N TYR A 111 -2.34 32.39 -1.90
CA TYR A 111 -3.54 32.26 -1.06
C TYR A 111 -3.30 32.70 0.39
N ARG A 112 -2.05 32.99 0.78
CA ARG A 112 -1.65 33.32 2.17
C ARG A 112 -2.08 32.24 3.16
N MET A 113 -1.88 30.99 2.77
CA MET A 113 -2.24 29.81 3.54
C MET A 113 -1.00 28.97 3.82
N THR A 114 -1.05 28.14 4.86
CA THR A 114 0.08 27.30 5.29
C THR A 114 -0.15 25.88 4.81
N TYR A 115 0.89 25.23 4.31
CA TYR A 115 0.85 23.80 4.01
C TYR A 115 0.35 22.99 5.21
N LEU A 116 -0.67 22.17 4.99
CA LEU A 116 -1.23 21.28 5.99
C LEU A 116 -0.75 19.84 5.80
N GLY A 117 -0.66 19.39 4.54
CA GLY A 117 -0.26 18.02 4.22
C GLY A 117 -0.69 17.58 2.83
N TRP A 118 -0.48 16.30 2.54
CA TRP A 118 -0.96 15.62 1.34
C TRP A 118 -1.75 14.37 1.72
N SER A 119 -2.56 13.84 0.80
CA SER A 119 -3.38 12.64 1.06
C SER A 119 -3.25 11.58 -0.02
N GLU A 120 -3.35 10.31 0.38
CA GLU A 120 -3.36 9.17 -0.56
C GLU A 120 -4.77 8.86 -1.09
N ASP A 121 -5.78 9.45 -0.46
CA ASP A 121 -7.18 9.33 -0.79
C ASP A 121 -7.88 10.68 -0.85
N MET A 122 -9.07 10.67 -1.43
CA MET A 122 -10.01 11.77 -1.42
C MET A 122 -11.37 11.22 -0.99
N ASN A 123 -11.87 11.64 0.18
CA ASN A 123 -13.15 11.18 0.72
C ASN A 123 -13.24 9.64 0.85
N GLY A 124 -12.16 9.00 1.29
CA GLY A 124 -12.07 7.56 1.48
C GLY A 124 -11.81 6.76 0.19
N GLN A 125 -11.84 7.39 -0.98
CA GLN A 125 -11.44 6.75 -2.24
C GLN A 125 -9.94 6.95 -2.48
N ARG A 126 -9.20 5.84 -2.50
CA ARG A 126 -7.77 5.83 -2.83
C ARG A 126 -7.54 6.42 -4.22
N VAL A 127 -6.63 7.39 -4.31
CA VAL A 127 -6.19 7.96 -5.60
C VAL A 127 -4.82 7.44 -5.98
N ILE A 128 -4.00 7.04 -5.01
CA ILE A 128 -2.70 6.40 -5.19
C ILE A 128 -2.53 5.21 -4.23
N GLU A 129 -1.64 4.29 -4.57
CA GLU A 129 -1.26 3.14 -3.75
C GLU A 129 0.26 2.92 -3.82
N GLU A 130 0.84 2.43 -2.73
CA GLU A 130 2.23 1.97 -2.75
C GLU A 130 2.33 0.77 -3.70
N GLU A 131 3.21 0.89 -4.69
CA GLU A 131 3.58 -0.25 -5.51
C GLU A 131 4.63 -1.04 -4.72
N TRP A 132 4.19 -2.18 -4.22
CA TRP A 132 5.10 -3.17 -3.67
C TRP A 132 5.80 -3.82 -4.87
N GLU A 133 7.04 -3.43 -5.15
CA GLU A 133 7.92 -4.28 -5.92
C GLU A 133 8.03 -5.60 -5.15
N GLU A 134 7.31 -6.63 -5.59
CA GLU A 134 7.56 -7.97 -5.10
C GLU A 134 8.98 -8.33 -5.52
N GLU A 135 9.90 -8.33 -4.56
CA GLU A 135 11.24 -8.86 -4.77
C GLU A 135 11.11 -10.28 -5.30
N ILE A 136 11.57 -10.52 -6.54
CA ILE A 136 11.61 -11.86 -7.10
C ILE A 136 12.70 -12.62 -6.35
N LEU A 137 12.28 -13.36 -5.33
CA LEU A 137 13.16 -14.22 -4.55
C LEU A 137 13.46 -15.45 -5.41
N ARG A 138 14.63 -15.46 -6.06
CA ARG A 138 15.07 -16.62 -6.85
C ARG A 138 15.58 -17.71 -5.92
N PRO A 139 15.13 -18.97 -6.06
CA PRO A 139 15.65 -20.05 -5.26
C PRO A 139 17.11 -20.34 -5.62
N SER A 140 17.88 -20.82 -4.66
CA SER A 140 19.19 -21.41 -4.94
C SER A 140 19.07 -22.81 -5.53
N GLU A 141 20.11 -23.32 -6.20
CA GLU A 141 20.14 -24.70 -6.68
C GLU A 141 19.98 -25.71 -5.54
N ALA A 142 20.61 -25.44 -4.38
CA ALA A 142 20.44 -26.25 -3.18
C ALA A 142 18.98 -26.27 -2.70
N GLU A 143 18.33 -25.11 -2.65
CA GLU A 143 16.93 -25.00 -2.23
C GLU A 143 15.97 -25.72 -3.18
N ILE A 144 16.25 -25.73 -4.49
CA ILE A 144 15.51 -26.52 -5.47
C ILE A 144 15.67 -28.02 -5.18
N ILE A 145 16.91 -28.49 -5.01
CA ILE A 145 17.21 -29.91 -4.74
C ILE A 145 16.55 -30.34 -3.42
N ASP A 146 16.77 -29.59 -2.34
CA ASP A 146 16.23 -29.88 -1.02
C ASP A 146 14.69 -29.93 -1.05
N THR A 147 14.05 -29.00 -1.77
CA THR A 147 12.59 -28.97 -1.91
C THR A 147 12.09 -30.20 -2.67
N PHE A 148 12.76 -30.60 -3.74
CA PHE A 148 12.41 -31.83 -4.48
C PHE A 148 12.60 -33.09 -3.65
N GLU A 149 13.74 -33.23 -2.98
CA GLU A 149 14.05 -34.40 -2.16
C GLU A 149 13.14 -34.50 -0.94
N MET A 150 12.86 -33.38 -0.28
CA MET A 150 12.01 -33.34 0.91
C MET A 150 10.55 -33.66 0.58
N TYR A 151 10.02 -33.16 -0.54
CA TYR A 151 8.57 -33.22 -0.80
C TYR A 151 8.15 -34.26 -1.82
N LEU A 152 8.96 -34.48 -2.85
CA LEU A 152 8.66 -35.47 -3.89
C LEU A 152 9.45 -36.76 -3.70
N LEU A 153 10.31 -36.84 -2.67
CA LEU A 153 11.19 -37.98 -2.38
C LEU A 153 12.01 -38.40 -3.61
N GLN A 154 12.34 -37.43 -4.46
CA GLN A 154 13.09 -37.61 -5.69
C GLN A 154 13.96 -36.39 -5.96
N LYS A 155 15.06 -36.58 -6.68
CA LYS A 155 15.85 -35.45 -7.21
C LYS A 155 15.14 -34.76 -8.37
N PRO A 156 15.48 -33.50 -8.68
CA PRO A 156 15.09 -32.89 -9.95
C PRO A 156 15.45 -33.81 -11.12
N ARG A 157 14.51 -33.99 -12.05
CA ARG A 157 14.57 -35.02 -13.10
C ARG A 157 15.72 -34.81 -14.07
N ASN A 158 16.10 -33.56 -14.30
CA ASN A 158 17.19 -33.19 -15.20
C ASN A 158 17.69 -31.76 -14.89
N ARG A 159 18.79 -31.38 -15.54
CA ARG A 159 19.39 -30.04 -15.42
C ARG A 159 18.46 -28.92 -15.91
N GLU A 160 17.66 -29.19 -16.95
CA GLU A 160 16.67 -28.24 -17.48
C GLU A 160 15.59 -27.87 -16.46
N GLN A 161 15.20 -28.82 -15.61
CA GLN A 161 14.24 -28.56 -14.52
C GLN A 161 14.83 -27.66 -13.44
N ILE A 162 16.13 -27.79 -13.14
CA ILE A 162 16.83 -26.87 -12.22
C ILE A 162 16.94 -25.48 -12.85
N GLU A 163 17.38 -25.38 -14.10
CA GLU A 163 17.50 -24.12 -14.84
C GLU A 163 16.15 -23.40 -15.00
N TYR A 164 15.06 -24.15 -15.14
CA TYR A 164 13.71 -23.58 -15.10
C TYR A 164 13.47 -22.82 -13.78
N TYR A 165 13.63 -23.47 -12.62
CA TYR A 165 13.30 -22.85 -11.33
C TYR A 165 14.29 -21.77 -10.89
N LEU A 166 15.56 -21.82 -11.30
CA LEU A 166 16.53 -20.75 -11.05
C LEU A 166 16.12 -19.40 -11.66
N ASN A 167 15.31 -19.45 -12.72
CA ASN A 167 14.78 -18.27 -13.40
C ASN A 167 13.36 -17.90 -12.95
N GLN A 168 12.78 -18.64 -12.01
CA GLN A 168 11.46 -18.35 -11.45
C GLN A 168 11.58 -17.74 -10.05
N ASP A 169 10.47 -17.15 -9.62
CA ASP A 169 10.26 -16.87 -8.21
C ASP A 169 10.16 -18.19 -7.41
N VAL A 170 10.74 -18.23 -6.21
CA VAL A 170 10.73 -19.39 -5.30
C VAL A 170 9.30 -19.87 -5.00
N ARG A 171 8.30 -18.98 -5.06
CA ARG A 171 6.88 -19.34 -4.92
C ARG A 171 6.41 -20.26 -6.04
N VAL A 172 6.98 -20.20 -7.24
CA VAL A 172 6.69 -21.13 -8.34
C VAL A 172 7.23 -22.53 -8.03
N LEU A 173 8.47 -22.62 -7.54
CA LEU A 173 9.06 -23.88 -7.05
C LEU A 173 8.17 -24.51 -5.98
N TYR A 174 7.82 -23.74 -4.94
CA TYR A 174 6.95 -24.23 -3.87
C TYR A 174 5.54 -24.56 -4.37
N ARG A 175 4.96 -23.78 -5.29
CA ARG A 175 3.65 -24.11 -5.86
C ARG A 175 3.67 -25.43 -6.60
N ASP A 176 4.69 -25.68 -7.41
CA ASP A 176 4.76 -26.84 -8.29
C ASP A 176 5.14 -28.10 -7.49
N VAL A 177 5.98 -27.95 -6.46
CA VAL A 177 6.41 -29.04 -5.58
C VAL A 177 5.42 -29.31 -4.43
N LEU A 178 5.02 -28.29 -3.67
CA LEU A 178 4.06 -28.41 -2.54
C LEU A 178 2.61 -28.51 -3.00
N GLY A 179 2.28 -28.07 -4.22
CA GLY A 179 0.94 -28.21 -4.79
C GLY A 179 0.57 -29.65 -5.10
N ALA A 180 1.56 -30.54 -5.21
CA ALA A 180 1.40 -31.95 -5.57
C ALA A 180 1.38 -32.91 -4.37
N THR A 181 1.74 -32.45 -3.16
CA THR A 181 2.04 -33.32 -2.02
C THR A 181 1.08 -33.05 -0.86
N LYS A 182 0.82 -34.08 -0.03
CA LYS A 182 0.11 -33.92 1.23
C LYS A 182 1.13 -33.81 2.37
N PRO A 183 1.01 -32.84 3.28
CA PRO A 183 1.95 -32.70 4.39
C PRO A 183 1.73 -33.81 5.41
N THR A 184 2.80 -34.22 6.09
CA THR A 184 2.72 -35.21 7.19
C THR A 184 2.22 -34.55 8.48
N ALA A 185 1.75 -35.35 9.45
CA ALA A 185 1.31 -34.81 10.75
C ALA A 185 2.45 -34.06 11.47
N ASP A 186 3.67 -34.58 11.40
CA ASP A 186 4.86 -33.96 12.00
C ASP A 186 5.23 -32.65 11.30
N GLU A 187 5.12 -32.59 9.98
CA GLU A 187 5.33 -31.35 9.24
C GLU A 187 4.29 -30.29 9.61
N VAL A 188 3.01 -30.66 9.63
CA VAL A 188 1.93 -29.75 10.06
C VAL A 188 2.23 -29.22 11.46
N ASN A 189 2.55 -30.10 12.41
CA ASN A 189 2.91 -29.74 13.78
C ASN A 189 4.09 -28.76 13.84
N LYS A 190 5.17 -29.06 13.13
CA LYS A 190 6.38 -28.22 13.09
C LYS A 190 6.06 -26.83 12.52
N ARG A 191 5.27 -26.74 11.45
CA ARG A 191 4.93 -25.44 10.85
C ARG A 191 3.98 -24.63 11.72
N PHE A 192 3.02 -25.27 12.37
CA PHE A 192 2.20 -24.57 13.36
C PHE A 192 3.04 -24.09 14.55
N SER A 193 3.99 -24.88 15.06
CA SER A 193 4.84 -24.41 16.16
C SER A 193 5.78 -23.27 15.77
N GLU A 194 6.33 -23.29 14.55
CA GLU A 194 7.20 -22.23 14.02
C GLU A 194 6.45 -20.92 13.76
N PHE A 195 5.29 -20.98 13.10
CA PHE A 195 4.61 -19.78 12.60
C PHE A 195 3.41 -19.34 13.45
N LEU A 196 2.85 -20.24 14.26
CA LEU A 196 1.68 -20.00 15.11
C LEU A 196 1.88 -20.67 16.48
N PRO A 197 2.88 -20.23 17.27
CA PRO A 197 3.25 -20.91 18.52
C PRO A 197 2.06 -21.03 19.49
N GLY A 198 1.86 -22.23 20.04
CA GLY A 198 0.73 -22.56 20.92
C GLY A 198 -0.50 -23.15 20.22
N THR A 199 -0.46 -23.29 18.89
CA THR A 199 -1.58 -23.80 18.09
C THR A 199 -1.46 -25.31 17.81
N SER A 200 -1.51 -26.14 18.85
CA SER A 200 -1.58 -27.60 18.69
C SER A 200 -3.04 -28.08 18.74
N ASP A 201 -3.75 -28.03 17.61
CA ASP A 201 -5.11 -28.56 17.49
C ASP A 201 -5.10 -29.85 16.65
N PRO A 202 -5.38 -31.02 17.26
CA PRO A 202 -5.49 -32.31 16.57
C PRO A 202 -6.41 -32.29 15.35
N ASN A 203 -7.49 -31.51 15.38
CA ASN A 203 -8.43 -31.42 14.26
C ASN A 203 -7.86 -30.63 13.09
N ARG A 204 -7.05 -29.60 13.36
CA ARG A 204 -6.32 -28.87 12.31
C ARG A 204 -5.23 -29.74 11.70
N ILE A 205 -4.49 -30.49 12.52
CA ILE A 205 -3.47 -31.42 12.04
C ILE A 205 -4.10 -32.47 11.12
N ALA A 206 -5.21 -33.07 11.54
CA ALA A 206 -5.96 -34.02 10.71
C ALA A 206 -6.52 -33.37 9.44
N TYR A 207 -6.99 -32.13 9.51
CA TYR A 207 -7.47 -31.40 8.34
C TYR A 207 -6.37 -31.25 7.28
N TYR A 208 -5.20 -30.74 7.66
CA TYR A 208 -4.13 -30.43 6.69
C TYR A 208 -3.43 -31.66 6.13
N THR A 209 -3.35 -32.77 6.87
CA THR A 209 -2.80 -34.04 6.35
C THR A 209 -3.64 -34.67 5.23
N THR A 210 -4.90 -34.24 5.07
CA THR A 210 -5.76 -34.67 3.95
C THR A 210 -5.71 -33.74 2.74
N ARG A 211 -5.10 -32.55 2.89
CA ARG A 211 -5.05 -31.46 1.92
C ARG A 211 -3.67 -31.36 1.28
N THR A 212 -3.53 -30.54 0.24
CA THR A 212 -2.21 -30.31 -0.34
C THR A 212 -1.37 -29.41 0.56
N ALA A 213 -0.05 -29.55 0.53
CA ALA A 213 0.85 -28.69 1.29
C ALA A 213 0.67 -27.22 0.87
N LYS A 214 0.38 -26.95 -0.41
CA LYS A 214 -0.03 -25.61 -0.88
C LYS A 214 -1.19 -25.00 -0.05
N GLN A 215 -2.18 -25.79 0.34
CA GLN A 215 -3.30 -25.31 1.16
C GLN A 215 -2.87 -25.01 2.60
N LEU A 216 -2.02 -25.87 3.20
CA LEU A 216 -1.43 -25.61 4.53
C LEU A 216 -0.65 -24.29 4.55
N TYR A 217 0.30 -24.11 3.63
CA TYR A 217 1.16 -22.92 3.61
C TYR A 217 0.40 -21.65 3.22
N GLY A 218 -0.60 -21.76 2.34
CA GLY A 218 -1.50 -20.65 2.01
C GLY A 218 -2.28 -20.14 3.23
N ASP A 219 -2.83 -21.05 4.04
CA ASP A 219 -3.59 -20.69 5.23
C ASP A 219 -2.71 -20.09 6.34
N ILE A 220 -1.50 -20.66 6.55
CA ILE A 220 -0.52 -20.13 7.50
C ILE A 220 -0.10 -18.71 7.10
N ALA A 221 0.26 -18.50 5.83
CA ALA A 221 0.65 -17.17 5.32
C ALA A 221 -0.49 -16.15 5.48
N GLY A 222 -1.73 -16.55 5.17
CA GLY A 222 -2.90 -15.72 5.40
C GLY A 222 -3.10 -15.36 6.88
N SER A 223 -2.79 -16.29 7.80
CA SER A 223 -2.85 -16.04 9.24
C SER A 223 -1.79 -15.06 9.74
N LEU A 224 -0.55 -15.21 9.27
CA LEU A 224 0.54 -14.28 9.60
C LEU A 224 0.25 -12.88 9.08
N ARG A 225 -0.28 -12.75 7.86
CA ARG A 225 -0.68 -11.46 7.29
C ARG A 225 -1.75 -10.77 8.14
N ARG A 226 -2.77 -11.51 8.59
CA ARG A 226 -3.80 -10.95 9.50
C ARG A 226 -3.19 -10.47 10.82
N GLN A 227 -2.27 -11.21 11.42
CA GLN A 227 -1.59 -10.80 12.64
C GLN A 227 -0.75 -9.53 12.42
N LEU A 228 -0.07 -9.42 11.28
CA LEU A 228 0.68 -8.24 10.91
C LEU A 228 -0.24 -7.02 10.70
N ASP A 229 -1.36 -7.22 10.00
CA ASP A 229 -2.36 -6.16 9.77
C ASP A 229 -3.02 -5.72 11.09
N GLU A 230 -3.26 -6.64 12.03
CA GLU A 230 -3.71 -6.34 13.39
C GLU A 230 -2.66 -5.59 14.20
N ALA A 231 -1.38 -5.99 14.13
CA ALA A 231 -0.27 -5.29 14.78
C ALA A 231 -0.02 -3.89 14.20
N ARG A 232 -0.43 -3.65 12.95
CA ARG A 232 -0.37 -2.35 12.27
C ARG A 232 -1.54 -1.42 12.61
N LYS A 233 -2.61 -1.93 13.26
CA LYS A 233 -3.65 -1.06 13.84
C LYS A 233 -3.00 -0.18 14.91
N PRO A 234 -3.46 1.07 15.12
CA PRO A 234 -2.75 2.08 15.88
C PRO A 234 -2.66 1.74 17.39
N HIS A 235 -1.71 0.89 17.72
CA HIS A 235 -1.12 0.71 19.03
C HIS A 235 0.38 0.95 18.88
N GLY A 236 0.96 1.70 19.82
CA GLY A 236 2.24 2.39 19.68
C GLY A 236 3.37 1.56 19.06
N TYR A 237 3.86 2.04 17.92
CA TYR A 237 4.96 1.46 17.11
C TYR A 237 6.24 1.11 17.90
N GLU A 238 6.45 1.72 19.08
CA GLU A 238 7.63 1.52 19.92
C GLU A 238 7.56 0.25 20.81
N GLU A 239 6.38 -0.20 21.25
CA GLU A 239 6.27 -1.45 22.02
C GLU A 239 6.55 -2.68 21.14
N VAL A 240 6.19 -2.60 19.86
CA VAL A 240 6.35 -3.72 18.91
C VAL A 240 7.80 -3.90 18.46
N LYS A 241 8.55 -2.80 18.31
CA LYS A 241 10.00 -2.86 18.02
C LYS A 241 10.75 -3.57 19.15
N GLU A 242 10.43 -3.28 20.42
CA GLU A 242 11.08 -3.96 21.54
C GLU A 242 10.72 -5.46 21.61
N VAL A 243 9.47 -5.83 21.34
CA VAL A 243 9.03 -7.24 21.39
C VAL A 243 9.65 -8.06 20.25
N LEU A 244 9.73 -7.52 19.03
CA LEU A 244 10.34 -8.21 17.89
C LEU A 244 11.87 -8.22 17.97
N TYR A 245 12.50 -7.16 18.48
CA TYR A 245 13.96 -7.08 18.62
C TYR A 245 14.49 -7.98 19.75
N ARG A 246 13.74 -8.14 20.85
CA ARG A 246 14.10 -9.11 21.91
C ARG A 246 13.91 -10.58 21.45
N ARG A 247 12.87 -10.87 20.64
CA ARG A 247 12.59 -12.24 20.14
C ARG A 247 13.64 -12.79 19.17
N ASN A 248 14.27 -11.95 18.35
CA ASN A 248 15.27 -12.41 17.37
C ASN A 248 16.68 -12.61 17.95
N LYS A 249 16.94 -12.19 19.19
CA LYS A 249 18.26 -12.30 19.83
C LYS A 249 18.44 -13.54 20.72
N GLU A 250 17.39 -14.31 20.96
CA GLU A 250 17.43 -15.54 21.77
C GLU A 250 17.56 -16.82 20.92
N VAL A 251 17.73 -16.72 19.60
CA VAL A 251 17.79 -17.86 18.65
C VAL A 251 19.11 -17.88 17.84
N ILE A 252 20.20 -17.31 18.37
CA ILE A 252 21.56 -17.52 17.85
C ILE A 252 22.42 -18.14 18.96
#